data_AF-A0A9Q4Q5B7-F1
#
_entry.id   AF-A0A9Q4Q5B7-F1
#
_cell.length_a   1.000
_cell.length_b   1.000
_cell.length_c   1.000
_cell.angle_alpha   90.00
_cell.angle_beta   90.00
_cell.angle_gamma   90.00
#
_symmetry.space_group_name_H-M   'P 1'
#
loop_
_entity.id
_entity.type
_entity.pdbx_description
1 polymer ?
#
loop_
_entity_poly.entity_id
_entity_poly.type
_entity_poly.pdbx_seq_one_letter_code
_entity_poly.pdbx_strand_id
1 'polypeptide(L)'
;MGDEYADHELDGREETLERLEAAARERWGEKWAIRATHFADGTTQAYAFRSRGVVDDDRDEKTLEQERLYVSDEKAVFRRVHLHHEDVVDVLEEREFDHD
;
A
#
# COMPACT_ATOMS: atom_id res chain seq x y z
N MET A 1 -4.88 7.50 -36.72
CA MET A 1 -3.69 7.25 -35.89
C MET A 1 -3.95 7.94 -34.58
N GLY A 2 -4.32 7.22 -33.54
CA GLY A 2 -4.76 7.83 -32.28
C GLY A 2 -5.12 6.81 -31.21
N ASP A 3 -4.43 5.66 -31.21
CA ASP A 3 -4.65 4.56 -30.26
C ASP A 3 -3.29 3.88 -30.02
N GLU A 4 -2.31 4.66 -29.55
CA GLU A 4 -0.95 4.17 -29.22
C GLU A 4 -0.47 4.69 -27.85
N TYR A 5 -1.39 5.16 -26.99
CA TYR A 5 -1.04 5.68 -25.67
C TYR A 5 -1.71 4.94 -24.50
N ALA A 6 -2.66 4.03 -24.76
CA ALA A 6 -3.36 3.30 -23.70
C ALA A 6 -2.62 2.04 -23.20
N ASP A 7 -1.63 1.56 -23.95
CA ASP A 7 -0.91 0.30 -23.64
C ASP A 7 0.27 0.53 -22.66
N HIS A 8 0.88 1.71 -22.70
CA HIS A 8 2.03 2.03 -21.85
C HIS A 8 1.66 2.34 -20.39
N GLU A 9 0.44 2.83 -20.15
CA GLU A 9 -0.06 3.10 -18.79
C GLU A 9 -0.50 1.83 -18.04
N LEU A 10 -0.75 0.73 -18.76
CA LEU A 10 -1.09 -0.57 -18.17
C LEU A 10 0.16 -1.37 -17.80
N ASP A 11 1.20 -1.31 -18.64
CA ASP A 11 2.49 -2.01 -18.41
C ASP A 11 3.14 -1.57 -17.08
N GLY A 12 3.20 -0.26 -16.82
CA GLY A 12 3.71 0.26 -15.53
C GLY A 12 2.85 -0.11 -14.31
N ARG A 13 1.54 -0.37 -14.51
CA ARG A 13 0.64 -0.77 -13.41
C ARG A 13 0.84 -2.24 -13.03
N GLU A 14 0.97 -3.12 -14.02
CA GLU A 14 1.29 -4.52 -13.80
C GLU A 14 2.66 -4.66 -13.15
N GLU A 15 3.66 -3.93 -13.64
CA GLU A 15 4.99 -3.90 -13.04
C GLU A 15 4.97 -3.36 -11.59
N THR A 16 4.22 -2.29 -11.33
CA THR A 16 4.06 -1.74 -9.96
C THR A 16 3.38 -2.74 -9.04
N LEU A 17 2.35 -3.45 -9.51
CA LEU A 17 1.65 -4.47 -8.73
C LEU A 17 2.55 -5.66 -8.43
N GLU A 18 3.28 -6.18 -9.41
CA GLU A 18 4.22 -7.28 -9.23
C GLU A 18 5.34 -6.93 -8.24
N ARG A 19 5.90 -5.72 -8.34
CA ARG A 19 6.90 -5.21 -7.38
C ARG A 19 6.33 -5.10 -5.98
N LEU A 20 5.12 -4.57 -5.87
CA LEU A 20 4.42 -4.41 -4.61
C LEU A 20 4.03 -5.77 -4.00
N GLU A 21 3.70 -6.75 -4.83
CA GLU A 21 3.47 -8.13 -4.45
C GLU A 21 4.75 -8.79 -3.92
N ALA A 22 5.86 -8.62 -4.63
CA ALA A 22 7.17 -9.14 -4.23
C ALA A 22 7.63 -8.53 -2.90
N ALA A 23 7.53 -7.20 -2.76
CA ALA A 23 7.90 -6.50 -1.53
C ALA A 23 6.98 -6.83 -0.35
N ALA A 24 5.67 -6.91 -0.59
CA ALA A 24 4.70 -7.35 0.42
C ALA A 24 4.96 -8.79 0.85
N ARG A 25 5.25 -9.69 -0.11
CA ARG A 25 5.56 -11.09 0.17
C ARG A 25 6.85 -11.26 0.95
N GLU A 26 7.90 -10.53 0.59
CA GLU A 26 9.18 -10.56 1.29
C GLU A 26 9.04 -10.05 2.73
N ARG A 27 8.27 -8.97 2.95
CA ARG A 27 8.04 -8.41 4.29
C ARG A 27 7.08 -9.21 5.15
N TRP A 28 5.97 -9.65 4.58
CA TRP A 28 4.80 -10.09 5.32
C TRP A 28 4.45 -11.56 5.10
N GLY A 29 5.07 -12.24 4.14
CA GLY A 29 4.77 -13.61 3.75
C GLY A 29 3.52 -13.68 2.87
N GLU A 30 2.54 -14.50 3.27
CA GLU A 30 1.39 -14.84 2.42
C GLU A 30 0.09 -14.14 2.86
N LYS A 31 0.11 -13.38 3.97
CA LYS A 31 -1.09 -12.79 4.57
C LYS A 31 -1.06 -11.26 4.46
N TRP A 32 -1.50 -10.77 3.31
CA TRP A 32 -1.68 -9.35 3.00
C TRP A 32 -2.75 -9.21 1.91
N ALA A 33 -3.19 -7.98 1.66
CA ALA A 33 -4.11 -7.66 0.58
C ALA A 33 -3.57 -6.46 -0.21
N ILE A 34 -3.82 -6.43 -1.52
CA ILE A 34 -3.51 -5.29 -2.36
C ILE A 34 -4.80 -4.56 -2.70
N ARG A 35 -4.76 -3.24 -2.61
CA ARG A 35 -5.82 -2.36 -3.08
C ARG A 35 -5.28 -1.47 -4.19
N ALA A 36 -5.82 -1.64 -5.38
CA ALA A 36 -5.63 -0.71 -6.49
C ALA A 36 -6.91 0.11 -6.68
N THR A 37 -6.78 1.43 -6.70
CA THR A 37 -7.87 2.37 -6.96
C THR A 37 -7.52 3.18 -8.20
N HIS A 38 -8.37 3.07 -9.22
CA HIS A 38 -8.28 3.89 -10.42
C HIS A 38 -9.12 5.15 -10.21
N PHE A 39 -8.49 6.32 -10.25
CA PHE A 39 -9.16 7.61 -10.16
C PHE A 39 -9.63 8.08 -11.53
N ALA A 40 -10.69 8.89 -11.55
CA ALA A 40 -11.23 9.48 -12.79
C ALA A 40 -10.25 10.46 -13.47
N ASP A 41 -9.21 10.89 -12.76
CA ASP A 41 -8.12 11.75 -13.26
C ASP A 41 -7.07 10.96 -14.08
N GLY A 42 -7.28 9.65 -14.29
CA GLY A 42 -6.34 8.77 -15.01
C GLY A 42 -5.22 8.20 -14.11
N THR A 43 -5.06 8.74 -12.91
CA THR A 43 -4.11 8.24 -11.92
C THR A 43 -4.59 6.91 -11.32
N THR A 44 -3.71 5.91 -11.25
CA THR A 44 -3.97 4.67 -10.50
C THR A 44 -3.07 4.63 -9.28
N GLN A 45 -3.68 4.45 -8.10
CA GLN A 45 -2.96 4.25 -6.86
C GLN A 45 -3.12 2.81 -6.40
N ALA A 46 -2.02 2.08 -6.30
CA ALA A 46 -1.98 0.75 -5.72
C ALA A 46 -1.18 0.77 -4.42
N TYR A 47 -1.68 0.07 -3.40
CA TYR A 47 -0.95 -0.15 -2.16
C TYR A 47 -1.27 -1.53 -1.57
N ALA A 48 -0.27 -2.18 -0.98
CA ALA A 48 -0.46 -3.40 -0.21
C ALA A 48 -0.72 -3.01 1.24
N PHE A 49 -1.56 -3.76 1.92
CA PHE A 49 -1.76 -3.60 3.34
C PHE A 49 -1.93 -4.95 4.03
N ARG A 50 -1.47 -5.01 5.27
CA ARG A 50 -1.65 -6.13 6.17
C ARG A 50 -2.20 -5.63 7.48
N SER A 51 -3.39 -6.09 7.83
CA SER A 51 -3.90 -5.96 9.21
C SER A 51 -3.23 -7.00 10.11
N ARG A 52 -2.55 -6.55 11.16
CA ARG A 52 -2.00 -7.42 12.21
C ARG A 52 -3.06 -7.84 13.23
N GLY A 53 -4.19 -7.15 13.26
CA GLY A 53 -5.32 -7.44 14.15
C GLY A 53 -5.61 -6.29 15.10
N VAL A 54 -6.49 -6.54 16.07
CA VAL A 54 -6.77 -5.60 17.16
C VAL A 54 -5.58 -5.62 18.10
N VAL A 55 -5.00 -4.45 18.34
CA VAL A 55 -4.03 -4.23 19.41
C VAL A 55 -4.78 -3.73 20.63
N ASP A 56 -4.46 -4.32 21.76
CA ASP A 56 -4.88 -3.81 23.06
C ASP A 56 -3.98 -2.60 23.35
N ASP A 57 -4.54 -1.42 23.11
CA ASP A 57 -3.93 -0.14 23.47
C ASP A 57 -4.74 0.42 24.65
N ASP A 58 -4.12 1.23 25.51
CA ASP A 58 -4.75 1.78 26.74
C ASP A 58 -5.96 2.69 26.43
N ARG A 59 -6.27 2.92 25.14
CA ARG A 59 -7.46 3.62 24.65
C ARG A 59 -8.73 2.78 24.89
N ASP A 60 -9.83 3.45 25.28
CA ASP A 60 -11.16 2.85 25.52
C ASP A 60 -11.72 2.04 24.33
N GLU A 61 -11.17 2.19 23.14
CA GLU A 61 -11.71 1.64 21.91
C GLU A 61 -10.72 0.76 21.15
N LYS A 62 -11.27 -0.21 20.41
CA LYS A 62 -10.48 -1.24 19.71
C LYS A 62 -9.61 -0.61 18.63
N THR A 63 -8.31 -0.59 18.87
CA THR A 63 -7.32 -0.10 17.92
C THR A 63 -6.86 -1.25 17.02
N LEU A 64 -6.81 -1.03 15.71
CA LEU A 64 -6.35 -2.01 14.72
C LEU A 64 -4.95 -1.62 14.24
N GLU A 65 -3.98 -2.53 14.34
CA GLU A 65 -2.67 -2.32 13.72
C GLU A 65 -2.72 -2.73 12.25
N GLN A 66 -2.37 -1.80 11.38
CA GLN A 66 -2.29 -2.02 9.93
C GLN A 66 -0.94 -1.54 9.40
N GLU A 67 -0.26 -2.44 8.71
CA GLU A 67 0.92 -2.15 7.91
C GLU A 67 0.46 -1.84 6.48
N ARG A 68 0.94 -0.75 5.89
CA ARG A 68 0.65 -0.30 4.53
C ARG A 68 1.97 -0.14 3.78
N LEU A 69 2.01 -0.58 2.54
CA LEU A 69 3.15 -0.47 1.65
C LEU A 69 2.65 0.15 0.36
N TYR A 70 3.17 1.32 0.05
CA TYR A 70 2.93 2.04 -1.19
C TYR A 70 4.15 1.82 -2.07
N VAL A 71 3.95 1.45 -3.32
CA VAL A 71 5.02 1.45 -4.32
C VAL A 71 4.59 2.43 -5.40
N SER A 72 5.51 3.29 -5.77
CA SER A 72 5.43 4.21 -6.90
C SER A 72 6.67 4.00 -7.75
N ASP A 73 6.65 4.56 -8.96
CA ASP A 73 7.68 4.33 -9.99
C ASP A 73 9.12 4.47 -9.46
N GLU A 74 9.34 5.44 -8.58
CA GLU A 74 10.68 5.78 -8.06
C GLU A 74 10.90 5.34 -6.60
N LYS A 75 9.84 5.03 -5.83
CA LYS A 75 9.93 4.88 -4.37
C LYS A 75 8.96 3.87 -3.79
N ALA A 76 9.39 3.16 -2.76
CA ALA A 76 8.51 2.36 -1.91
C ALA A 76 8.39 3.00 -0.52
N VAL A 77 7.17 3.24 -0.05
CA VAL A 77 6.89 3.81 1.27
C VAL A 77 6.16 2.79 2.11
N PHE A 78 6.80 2.34 3.19
CA PHE A 78 6.17 1.52 4.21
C PHE A 78 5.67 2.40 5.36
N ARG A 79 4.44 2.18 5.80
CA ARG A 79 3.85 2.79 6.99
C ARG A 79 3.22 1.73 7.87
N ARG A 80 3.50 1.76 9.17
CA ARG A 80 2.77 1.02 10.19
C ARG A 80 1.92 2.01 10.97
N VAL A 81 0.61 1.80 10.94
CA VAL A 81 -0.37 2.71 11.54
C VAL A 81 -1.29 1.97 12.49
N HIS A 82 -1.75 2.67 13.51
CA HIS A 82 -2.91 2.27 14.30
C HIS A 82 -4.14 2.98 13.76
N LEU A 83 -5.19 2.19 13.57
CA LEU A 83 -6.49 2.63 13.09
C LEU A 83 -7.51 2.52 14.21
N HIS A 84 -8.36 3.51 14.33
CA HIS A 84 -9.52 3.49 15.20
C HIS A 84 -10.76 3.81 14.36
N HIS A 85 -11.77 2.92 14.34
CA HIS A 85 -12.99 3.12 13.55
C HIS A 85 -12.70 3.54 12.08
N GLU A 86 -11.65 2.95 11.48
CA GLU A 86 -11.14 3.23 10.11
C GLU A 86 -10.29 4.51 9.96
N ASP A 87 -10.18 5.34 10.99
CA ASP A 87 -9.34 6.55 11.00
C ASP A 87 -7.93 6.27 11.55
N VAL A 88 -6.90 6.93 11.02
CA VAL A 88 -5.51 6.73 11.48
C VAL A 88 -5.27 7.56 12.73
N VAL A 89 -5.15 6.89 13.89
CA VAL A 89 -4.92 7.53 15.18
C VAL A 89 -3.46 7.60 15.59
N ASP A 90 -2.61 6.74 15.03
CA ASP A 90 -1.18 6.75 15.32
C ASP A 90 -0.37 6.22 14.13
N VAL A 91 0.82 6.78 13.92
CA VAL A 91 1.79 6.29 12.94
C VAL A 91 3.02 5.82 13.69
N LEU A 92 3.17 4.50 13.78
CA LEU A 92 4.21 3.84 14.58
C LEU A 92 5.55 3.78 13.86
N GLU A 93 5.50 3.60 12.54
CA GLU A 93 6.69 3.51 11.72
C GLU A 93 6.38 4.06 10.33
N GLU A 94 7.28 4.89 9.81
CA GLU A 94 7.31 5.28 8.41
C GLU A 94 8.73 5.02 7.90
N ARG A 95 8.86 4.29 6.80
CA ARG A 95 10.14 4.05 6.12
C ARG A 95 9.96 4.23 4.63
N GLU A 96 10.75 5.13 4.08
CA GLU A 96 10.89 5.34 2.66
C GLU A 96 12.11 4.56 2.16
N PHE A 97 11.94 3.87 1.06
CA PHE A 97 12.99 3.15 0.35
C PHE A 97 13.13 3.81 -1.01
N ASP A 98 14.30 4.41 -1.23
CA ASP A 98 14.71 4.93 -2.53
C ASP A 98 15.14 3.73 -3.39
N HIS A 99 14.67 3.68 -4.63
CA HIS A 99 15.07 2.65 -5.58
C HIS A 99 16.34 3.14 -6.30
N ASP A 100 17.50 2.60 -5.92
CA ASP A 100 18.80 2.83 -6.60
C ASP A 100 18.95 1.92 -7.83
#